data_AF-A0A2E1R8G0-F1
#
_entry.id   AF-A0A2E1R8G0-F1
#
_cell.length_a   1.000
_cell.length_b   1.000
_cell.length_c   1.000
_cell.angle_alpha   90.00
_cell.angle_beta   90.00
_cell.angle_gamma   90.00
#
_symmetry.space_group_name_H-M   'P 1'
#
loop_
_entity.id
_entity.type
_entity.pdbx_description
1 polymer ?
#
loop_
_entity_poly.entity_id
_entity_poly.type
_entity_poly.pdbx_seq_one_letter_code
_entity_poly.pdbx_strand_id
1 'polypeptide(L)'
;MLIFPNKIIWLIIFTGLLFLSYGCSQIREFTKETTGPSSCADLVIEKAYNLHEEAKSSLALFFEDRSDNKLYQSYYAASDSVNQSRKVKKCWDRRASHYYAMQNLKEMNSSLARVIRRNLPDDGRGEIIAVYQGQYDWLMPNQR
;
A
#
# COMPACT_ATOMS: atom_id res chain seq x y z
N MET A 1 -43.73 24.76 23.72
CA MET A 1 -42.60 25.71 23.92
C MET A 1 -42.02 25.41 25.30
N LEU A 2 -40.92 24.66 25.37
CA LEU A 2 -40.33 24.24 26.65
C LEU A 2 -39.38 25.35 27.14
N ILE A 3 -39.74 26.00 28.25
CA ILE A 3 -38.93 27.04 28.89
C ILE A 3 -38.01 26.35 29.89
N PHE A 4 -36.75 26.17 29.52
CA PHE A 4 -35.74 25.63 30.43
C PHE A 4 -35.21 26.76 31.34
N PRO A 5 -35.18 26.57 32.67
CA PRO A 5 -34.67 27.58 33.58
C PRO A 5 -33.16 27.73 33.42
N ASN A 6 -32.68 28.99 33.45
CA ASN A 6 -31.31 29.42 33.16
C ASN A 6 -30.21 28.66 33.96
N LYS A 7 -30.56 28.10 35.12
CA LYS A 7 -29.66 27.32 35.97
C LYS A 7 -29.33 25.91 35.43
N ILE A 8 -30.20 25.32 34.62
CA ILE A 8 -29.98 23.99 34.01
C ILE A 8 -29.02 24.11 32.81
N ILE A 9 -29.08 25.23 32.08
CA ILE A 9 -28.18 25.50 30.95
C ILE A 9 -26.72 25.62 31.43
N TRP A 10 -26.50 26.25 32.59
CA TRP A 10 -25.16 26.38 33.18
C TRP A 10 -24.56 25.03 33.62
N LEU A 11 -25.38 24.10 34.12
CA LEU A 11 -24.96 22.75 34.50
C LEU A 11 -24.56 21.89 33.29
N ILE A 12 -25.25 22.04 32.16
CA ILE A 12 -24.91 21.33 30.91
C ILE A 12 -23.60 21.85 30.31
N ILE A 13 -23.35 23.16 30.38
CA ILE A 13 -22.11 23.76 29.89
C ILE A 13 -20.91 23.32 30.75
N PHE A 14 -21.07 23.28 32.08
CA PHE A 14 -19.98 22.90 32.98
C PHE A 14 -19.66 21.39 32.94
N THR A 15 -20.66 20.54 32.74
CA THR A 15 -20.46 19.09 32.55
C THR A 15 -19.92 18.77 31.16
N GLY A 16 -20.32 19.50 30.12
CA GLY A 16 -19.75 19.38 28.77
C GLY A 16 -18.27 19.77 28.70
N LEU A 17 -17.84 20.78 29.47
CA LEU A 17 -16.42 21.19 29.50
C LEU A 17 -15.50 20.16 30.18
N LEU A 18 -16.01 19.41 31.17
CA LEU A 18 -15.23 18.39 31.89
C LEU A 18 -15.04 17.08 31.11
N PHE A 19 -15.83 16.83 30.06
CA PHE A 19 -15.70 15.65 29.21
C PHE A 19 -14.73 15.83 28.03
N LEU A 20 -14.28 17.05 27.74
CA LEU A 20 -13.32 17.31 26.65
C LEU A 20 -11.85 17.09 27.04
N SER A 21 -11.54 16.81 28.32
CA SER A 21 -10.17 16.61 28.79
C SER A 21 -9.80 15.14 29.12
N TYR A 22 -10.73 14.19 28.97
CA TYR A 22 -10.50 12.76 29.24
C TYR A 22 -10.37 11.91 27.96
N GLY A 23 -9.77 12.47 26.92
CA GLY A 23 -9.60 11.83 25.61
C GLY A 23 -8.19 11.94 25.05
N CYS A 24 -7.14 11.76 25.86
CA CYS A 24 -5.79 11.52 25.35
C CYS A 24 -5.22 10.22 25.94
N SER A 25 -5.86 9.11 25.63
CA SER A 25 -5.27 7.77 25.72
C SER A 25 -4.95 7.27 24.31
N GLN A 26 -3.94 7.88 23.69
CA GLN A 26 -3.28 7.29 22.52
C GLN A 26 -1.77 7.34 22.71
N ILE A 27 -1.26 6.22 23.21
CA ILE A 27 -0.07 5.51 22.71
C ILE A 27 0.81 6.39 21.80
N ARG A 28 1.85 7.00 22.36
CA ARG A 28 3.01 7.48 21.59
C ARG A 28 4.27 6.87 22.17
N GLU A 29 4.37 5.57 21.98
CA GLU A 29 5.64 4.89 21.83
C GLU A 29 5.63 4.15 20.48
N PHE A 30 5.31 4.90 19.42
CA PHE A 30 5.54 4.45 18.05
C PHE A 30 6.67 5.30 17.49
N THR A 31 7.68 4.58 16.99
CA THR A 31 8.86 5.02 16.25
C THR A 31 9.81 5.95 17.01
N LYS A 32 10.66 5.36 17.87
CA LYS A 32 12.08 5.68 17.73
C LYS A 32 12.48 5.22 16.32
N GLU A 33 12.41 6.13 15.35
CA GLU A 33 13.23 6.00 14.15
C GLU A 33 14.66 5.81 14.64
N THR A 34 15.11 4.56 14.55
CA THR A 34 16.49 4.25 14.86
C THR A 34 17.25 4.76 13.65
N THR A 35 17.76 5.99 13.73
CA THR A 35 18.68 6.63 12.76
C THR A 35 20.04 5.92 12.74
N GLY A 36 20.03 4.59 12.84
CA GLY A 36 21.15 3.75 12.49
C GLY A 36 21.16 3.49 10.98
N PRO A 37 22.26 2.95 10.45
CA PRO A 37 22.30 2.52 9.05
C PRO A 37 21.13 1.57 8.76
N SER A 38 20.40 1.82 7.67
CA SER A 38 19.30 0.97 7.25
C SER A 38 19.80 -0.45 7.04
N SER A 39 19.10 -1.42 7.62
CA SER A 39 19.49 -2.82 7.41
C SER A 39 19.22 -3.19 5.94
N CYS A 40 19.96 -4.17 5.40
CA CYS A 40 19.66 -4.66 4.05
C CYS A 40 18.21 -5.14 3.93
N ALA A 41 17.65 -5.73 4.99
CA ALA A 41 16.26 -6.14 5.03
C ALA A 41 15.32 -4.93 4.91
N ASP A 42 15.58 -3.83 5.64
CA ASP A 42 14.81 -2.58 5.53
C ASP A 42 14.77 -2.08 4.08
N LEU A 43 15.94 -1.95 3.43
CA LEU A 43 16.05 -1.49 2.05
C LEU A 43 15.30 -2.39 1.06
N VAL A 44 15.37 -3.71 1.25
CA VAL A 44 14.68 -4.68 0.38
C VAL A 44 13.16 -4.61 0.58
N ILE A 45 12.70 -4.53 1.83
CA ILE A 45 11.28 -4.44 2.18
C ILE A 45 10.70 -3.13 1.66
N GLU A 46 11.36 -2.01 1.90
CA GLU A 46 10.95 -0.68 1.42
C GLU A 46 10.85 -0.66 -0.09
N LYS A 47 11.88 -1.13 -0.81
CA LYS A 47 11.83 -1.19 -2.27
C LYS A 47 10.69 -2.07 -2.79
N ALA A 48 10.45 -3.21 -2.14
CA ALA A 48 9.36 -4.09 -2.53
C ALA A 48 7.98 -3.46 -2.25
N TYR A 49 7.84 -2.70 -1.17
CA TYR A 49 6.64 -1.94 -0.86
C TYR A 49 6.40 -0.81 -1.88
N ASN A 50 7.43 -0.06 -2.25
CA ASN A 50 7.31 1.01 -3.25
C ASN A 50 6.86 0.48 -4.61
N LEU A 51 7.39 -0.67 -5.04
CA LEU A 51 6.93 -1.36 -6.25
C LEU A 51 5.48 -1.84 -6.15
N HIS A 52 5.03 -2.25 -4.95
CA HIS A 52 3.63 -2.61 -4.72
C HIS A 52 2.70 -1.39 -4.85
N GLU A 53 3.10 -0.25 -4.29
CA GLU A 53 2.33 0.99 -4.41
C GLU A 53 2.32 1.53 -5.84
N GLU A 54 3.44 1.46 -6.56
CA GLU A 54 3.51 1.78 -7.99
C GLU A 54 2.52 0.91 -8.80
N ALA A 55 2.48 -0.39 -8.52
CA ALA A 55 1.54 -1.29 -9.15
C ALA A 55 0.07 -0.92 -8.86
N LYS A 56 -0.24 -0.52 -7.62
CA LYS A 56 -1.58 -0.02 -7.25
C LYS A 56 -1.91 1.27 -7.98
N SER A 57 -0.98 2.22 -8.05
CA SER A 57 -1.17 3.49 -8.76
C SER A 57 -1.46 3.27 -10.24
N SER A 58 -0.67 2.42 -10.91
CA SER A 58 -0.90 2.08 -12.32
C SER A 58 -2.22 1.33 -12.54
N LEU A 59 -2.62 0.47 -11.59
CA LEU A 59 -3.92 -0.20 -11.66
C LEU A 59 -5.09 0.78 -11.49
N ALA A 60 -4.95 1.76 -10.60
CA ALA A 60 -5.95 2.80 -10.40
C ALA A 60 -6.12 3.63 -11.70
N LEU A 61 -5.01 4.03 -12.32
CA LEU A 61 -5.03 4.72 -13.61
C LEU A 61 -5.72 3.89 -14.70
N PHE A 62 -5.44 2.58 -14.78
CA PHE A 62 -6.18 1.69 -15.68
C PHE A 62 -7.69 1.71 -15.45
N PHE A 63 -8.16 1.81 -14.21
CA PHE A 63 -9.60 1.91 -13.95
C PHE A 63 -10.19 3.28 -14.33
N GLU A 64 -9.38 4.33 -14.38
CA GLU A 64 -9.79 5.66 -14.84
C GLU A 64 -9.85 5.76 -16.37
N ASP A 65 -8.80 5.30 -17.06
CA ASP A 65 -8.62 5.51 -18.50
C ASP A 65 -8.84 4.25 -19.37
N ARG A 66 -8.94 3.07 -18.76
CA ARG A 66 -9.04 1.75 -19.42
C ARG A 66 -7.89 1.45 -20.38
N SER A 67 -6.70 2.01 -20.11
CA SER A 67 -5.49 1.81 -20.90
C SER A 67 -4.80 0.48 -20.58
N ASP A 68 -4.74 -0.43 -21.55
CA ASP A 68 -4.02 -1.70 -21.42
C ASP A 68 -2.56 -1.50 -20.97
N ASN A 69 -1.90 -0.43 -21.43
CA ASN A 69 -0.53 -0.10 -21.02
C ASN A 69 -0.42 0.08 -19.51
N LYS A 70 -1.38 0.77 -18.88
CA LYS A 70 -1.40 0.96 -17.42
C LYS A 70 -1.62 -0.34 -16.67
N LEU A 71 -2.44 -1.23 -17.22
CA LEU A 71 -2.63 -2.57 -16.67
C LEU A 71 -1.35 -3.41 -16.76
N TYR A 72 -0.62 -3.34 -17.87
CA TYR A 72 0.69 -3.99 -18.00
C TYR A 72 1.72 -3.39 -17.05
N GLN A 73 1.84 -2.06 -16.95
CA GLN A 73 2.71 -1.39 -15.97
C GLN A 73 2.41 -1.86 -14.54
N SER A 74 1.13 -1.97 -14.17
CA SER A 74 0.70 -2.52 -12.89
C SER A 74 1.17 -3.96 -12.69
N TYR A 75 1.01 -4.81 -13.70
CA TYR A 75 1.46 -6.20 -13.66
C TYR A 75 2.96 -6.32 -13.39
N TYR A 76 3.80 -5.56 -14.09
CA TYR A 76 5.26 -5.64 -13.92
C TYR A 76 5.72 -5.13 -12.57
N ALA A 77 5.22 -3.98 -12.14
CA ALA A 77 5.54 -3.44 -10.83
C ALA A 77 5.14 -4.43 -9.72
N ALA A 78 3.98 -5.10 -9.84
CA ALA A 78 3.56 -6.13 -8.89
C ALA A 78 4.47 -7.36 -8.92
N SER A 79 4.87 -7.82 -10.11
CA SER A 79 5.82 -8.93 -10.27
C SER A 79 7.19 -8.60 -9.68
N ASP A 80 7.68 -7.39 -9.93
CA ASP A 80 8.95 -6.90 -9.41
C ASP A 80 8.92 -6.71 -7.90
N SER A 81 7.78 -6.27 -7.33
CA SER A 81 7.57 -6.27 -5.88
C SER A 81 7.74 -7.68 -5.30
N VAL A 82 7.11 -8.70 -5.89
CA VAL A 82 7.27 -10.09 -5.47
C VAL A 82 8.72 -10.54 -5.59
N ASN A 83 9.38 -10.25 -6.71
CA ASN A 83 10.78 -10.63 -6.94
C ASN A 83 11.73 -9.95 -5.95
N GLN A 84 11.52 -8.66 -5.69
CA GLN A 84 12.29 -7.89 -4.72
C GLN A 84 12.08 -8.43 -3.30
N SER A 85 10.83 -8.70 -2.93
CA SER A 85 10.47 -9.27 -1.62
C SER A 85 11.19 -10.60 -1.36
N ARG A 86 11.41 -11.43 -2.38
CA ARG A 86 12.15 -12.71 -2.26
C ARG A 86 13.63 -12.53 -1.95
N LYS A 87 14.23 -11.38 -2.31
CA LYS A 87 15.65 -11.10 -2.05
C LYS A 87 15.94 -10.90 -0.58
N VAL A 88 14.91 -10.61 0.25
CA VAL A 88 15.06 -10.44 1.70
C VAL A 88 15.69 -11.66 2.36
N LYS A 89 15.48 -12.86 1.81
CA LYS A 89 16.09 -14.11 2.30
C LYS A 89 17.61 -14.06 2.30
N LYS A 90 18.22 -13.31 1.38
CA LYS A 90 19.68 -13.18 1.27
C LYS A 90 20.29 -12.28 2.34
N CYS A 91 19.49 -11.44 2.98
CA CYS A 91 19.95 -10.54 4.04
C CYS A 91 18.95 -10.46 5.20
N TRP A 92 18.33 -11.60 5.49
CA TRP A 92 17.34 -11.73 6.55
C TRP A 92 17.99 -11.46 7.90
N ASP A 93 17.51 -10.45 8.61
CA ASP A 93 17.80 -10.34 10.03
C ASP A 93 16.69 -11.04 10.84
N ARG A 94 16.99 -11.43 12.09
CA ARG A 94 16.04 -12.16 12.93
C ARG A 94 15.00 -11.23 13.60
N ARG A 95 14.75 -10.03 13.08
CA ARG A 95 13.75 -9.11 13.68
C ARG A 95 12.34 -9.58 13.38
N ALA A 96 11.52 -9.66 14.43
CA ALA A 96 10.10 -9.98 14.28
C ALA A 96 9.36 -8.98 13.38
N SER A 97 9.75 -7.70 13.40
CA SER A 97 9.17 -6.66 12.53
C SER A 97 9.31 -6.99 11.04
N HIS A 98 10.49 -7.44 10.59
CA HIS A 98 10.72 -7.80 9.18
C HIS A 98 9.93 -9.04 8.77
N TYR A 99 9.78 -10.01 9.69
CA TYR A 99 8.90 -11.15 9.46
C TYR A 99 7.46 -10.72 9.18
N TYR A 100 6.88 -9.87 10.04
CA TYR A 100 5.51 -9.39 9.85
C TYR A 100 5.37 -8.51 8.60
N ALA A 101 6.33 -7.60 8.35
CA ALA A 101 6.33 -6.78 7.14
C ALA A 101 6.31 -7.65 5.87
N MET A 102 7.08 -8.74 5.85
CA MET A 102 7.13 -9.66 4.73
C MET A 102 5.86 -10.51 4.57
N GLN A 103 5.21 -10.92 5.67
CA GLN A 103 3.92 -11.61 5.59
C GLN A 103 2.83 -10.68 5.05
N ASN A 104 2.76 -9.45 5.56
CA ASN A 104 1.82 -8.44 5.07
C ASN A 104 2.04 -8.15 3.59
N LEU A 105 3.30 -7.94 3.17
CA LEU A 105 3.64 -7.69 1.77
C LEU A 105 3.26 -8.86 0.87
N LYS A 106 3.46 -10.10 1.33
CA LYS A 106 3.06 -11.30 0.59
C LYS A 106 1.54 -11.35 0.40
N GLU A 107 0.77 -11.06 1.44
CA GLU A 107 -0.69 -11.03 1.38
C GLU A 107 -1.19 -9.94 0.44
N MET A 108 -0.67 -8.71 0.58
CA MET A 108 -1.01 -7.59 -0.29
C MET A 108 -0.69 -7.89 -1.76
N ASN A 109 0.51 -8.42 -2.05
CA ASN A 109 0.90 -8.83 -3.40
C ASN A 109 -0.01 -9.92 -3.98
N SER A 110 -0.41 -10.90 -3.17
CA SER A 110 -1.35 -11.94 -3.62
C SER A 110 -2.72 -11.36 -3.97
N SER A 111 -3.20 -10.39 -3.19
CA SER A 111 -4.48 -9.73 -3.43
C SER A 111 -4.43 -8.87 -4.69
N LEU A 112 -3.38 -8.06 -4.85
CA LEU A 112 -3.19 -7.22 -6.03
C LEU A 112 -3.04 -8.05 -7.31
N ALA A 113 -2.22 -9.10 -7.28
CA ALA A 113 -2.04 -9.99 -8.43
C ALA A 113 -3.33 -10.70 -8.85
N ARG A 114 -4.28 -10.91 -7.93
CA ARG A 114 -5.60 -11.46 -8.28
C ARG A 114 -6.44 -10.46 -9.06
N VAL A 115 -6.43 -9.19 -8.66
CA VAL A 115 -7.19 -8.13 -9.34
C VAL A 115 -6.59 -7.87 -10.73
N ILE A 116 -5.28 -7.73 -10.85
CA ILE A 116 -4.60 -7.51 -12.12
C ILE A 116 -4.92 -8.65 -13.11
N ARG A 117 -4.78 -9.91 -12.69
CA ARG A 117 -5.03 -11.06 -13.57
C ARG A 117 -6.48 -11.16 -14.07
N ARG A 118 -7.46 -10.73 -13.28
CA ARG A 118 -8.87 -10.70 -13.70
C ARG A 118 -9.14 -9.65 -14.79
N ASN A 119 -8.30 -8.62 -14.89
CA ASN A 119 -8.49 -7.54 -15.83
C ASN A 119 -7.64 -7.69 -17.10
N LEU A 120 -6.58 -8.52 -17.06
CA LEU A 120 -5.78 -8.79 -18.25
C LEU A 120 -6.64 -9.51 -19.33
N PRO A 121 -6.39 -9.28 -20.63
CA PRO A 121 -7.08 -9.99 -21.73
C PRO A 121 -6.67 -11.48 -21.84
N ASP A 122 -7.58 -12.36 -22.27
CA ASP A 122 -7.51 -13.85 -22.23
C ASP A 122 -6.45 -14.50 -23.15
N ASP A 123 -5.95 -13.74 -24.10
CA ASP A 123 -5.39 -14.23 -25.34
C ASP A 123 -3.88 -13.90 -25.39
N GLY A 124 -3.00 -14.89 -25.18
CA GLY A 124 -1.54 -14.76 -25.41
C GLY A 124 -0.67 -14.31 -24.21
N ARG A 125 -1.26 -14.29 -23.01
CA ARG A 125 -0.75 -13.71 -21.74
C ARG A 125 0.65 -14.11 -21.24
N GLY A 126 1.26 -15.19 -21.73
CA GLY A 126 2.57 -15.65 -21.23
C GLY A 126 3.75 -15.01 -21.95
N GLU A 127 3.63 -14.85 -23.27
CA GLU A 127 4.76 -14.54 -24.15
C GLU A 127 5.00 -13.03 -24.25
N ILE A 128 3.96 -12.24 -24.49
CA ILE A 128 4.07 -10.76 -24.49
C ILE A 128 4.58 -10.26 -23.13
N ILE A 129 4.07 -10.86 -22.05
CA ILE A 129 4.48 -10.54 -20.70
C ILE A 129 5.93 -11.00 -20.41
N ALA A 130 6.38 -12.11 -20.97
CA ALA A 130 7.77 -12.55 -20.84
C ALA A 130 8.74 -11.71 -21.69
N VAL A 131 8.30 -11.21 -22.85
CA VAL A 131 9.17 -10.55 -23.83
C VAL A 131 9.47 -9.10 -23.45
N TYR A 132 8.54 -8.38 -22.83
CA TYR A 132 8.66 -6.93 -22.68
C TYR A 132 9.00 -6.45 -21.27
N GLN A 133 9.38 -7.35 -20.37
CA GLN A 133 9.82 -7.02 -19.01
C GLN A 133 10.89 -5.90 -19.06
N GLY A 134 10.52 -4.67 -18.67
CA GLY A 134 11.40 -3.50 -18.65
C GLY A 134 11.39 -2.56 -19.88
N GLN A 135 10.51 -2.72 -20.88
CA GLN A 135 10.53 -1.94 -22.12
C GLN A 135 9.21 -1.26 -22.57
N TYR A 136 8.21 -1.14 -21.70
CA TYR A 136 6.81 -0.97 -22.14
C TYR A 136 6.40 0.33 -22.85
N ASP A 137 7.21 1.39 -22.84
CA ASP A 137 6.74 2.68 -23.38
C ASP A 137 6.69 2.70 -24.93
N TRP A 138 7.48 1.90 -25.63
CA TRP A 138 7.55 1.93 -27.11
C TRP A 138 6.67 0.91 -27.83
N LEU A 139 6.05 -0.02 -27.10
CA LEU A 139 5.34 -1.19 -27.66
C LEU A 139 3.83 -1.07 -27.65
N MET A 140 3.31 -0.09 -26.92
CA MET A 140 1.90 0.27 -26.90
C MET A 140 1.65 1.70 -27.43
N PRO A 141 2.28 2.17 -28.53
CA PRO A 141 1.93 3.46 -29.09
C PRO A 141 0.62 3.32 -29.89
N ASN A 142 -0.44 3.93 -29.38
CA ASN A 142 -1.76 4.05 -30.02
C ASN A 142 -2.55 2.73 -30.17
N GLN A 143 -3.33 2.38 -29.14
CA GLN A 143 -4.65 1.77 -29.40
C GLN A 143 -5.63 2.92 -29.71
N ARG A 144 -5.81 3.22 -31.00
CA ARG A 144 -6.92 4.02 -31.53
C ARG A 144 -7.91 3.09 -32.22
#